data_AF-A0A1D2WQB6-F1
#
_entry.id   AF-A0A1D2WQB6-F1
#
_cell.length_a   1.000
_cell.length_b   1.000
_cell.length_c   1.000
_cell.angle_alpha   90.00
_cell.angle_beta   90.00
_cell.angle_gamma   90.00
#
_symmetry.space_group_name_H-M   'P 1'
#
loop_
_entity.id
_entity.type
_entity.pdbx_description
1 polymer ?
#
loop_
_entity_poly.entity_id
_entity_poly.type
_entity_poly.pdbx_seq_one_letter_code
_entity_poly.pdbx_strand_id
1 'polypeptide(L)'
;MIGFKCNGTKSIALDNLSHIYVQKYIKKENNNYITTITNLNYFVDENCKYNNFLADLIVKLESIEQISCEKISEIINLFLGIKIQITRVHDLFNQKIDEYLSLSIKEIQKRIVDIEIEFNGFVHYDEEFLWIKHQPYVRLTLLDAENKLIIEDSVVPREFFTKKFY
;
A
#
# COMPACT_ATOMS: atom_id res chain seq x y z
N MET A 1 -25.84 -41.48 16.86
CA MET A 1 -24.47 -40.93 16.99
C MET A 1 -23.99 -40.49 15.63
N ILE A 2 -23.81 -39.19 15.41
CA ILE A 2 -23.17 -38.66 14.22
C ILE A 2 -21.67 -38.77 14.46
N GLY A 3 -21.03 -39.79 13.88
CA GLY A 3 -19.59 -39.97 13.96
C GLY A 3 -18.91 -39.10 12.90
N PHE A 4 -18.10 -38.14 13.33
CA PHE A 4 -17.24 -37.37 12.43
C PHE A 4 -15.92 -38.13 12.26
N LYS A 5 -15.62 -38.60 11.05
CA LYS A 5 -14.25 -39.05 10.70
C LYS A 5 -13.54 -37.87 10.05
N CYS A 6 -12.70 -37.19 10.82
CA CYS A 6 -11.79 -36.18 10.28
C CYS A 6 -10.76 -36.88 9.40
N ASN A 7 -10.87 -36.75 8.07
CA ASN A 7 -9.85 -37.22 7.15
C ASN A 7 -8.82 -36.10 6.94
N GLY A 8 -7.55 -36.48 7.00
CA GLY A 8 -6.42 -35.59 7.28
C GLY A 8 -6.28 -34.34 6.42
N THR A 9 -5.56 -33.37 6.96
CA THR A 9 -5.09 -32.17 6.26
C THR A 9 -4.08 -32.55 5.18
N LYS A 10 -4.32 -32.10 3.94
CA LYS A 10 -3.37 -32.25 2.83
C LYS A 10 -2.78 -30.87 2.51
N SER A 11 -1.46 -30.77 2.48
CA SER A 11 -0.78 -29.57 2.01
C SER A 11 -0.85 -29.49 0.49
N ILE A 12 -1.21 -28.33 -0.04
CA ILE A 12 -1.08 -27.96 -1.45
C ILE A 12 -0.13 -26.76 -1.51
N ALA A 13 0.85 -26.81 -2.42
CA ALA A 13 1.70 -25.65 -2.68
C ALA A 13 0.88 -24.60 -3.45
N LEU A 14 0.79 -23.38 -2.91
CA LEU A 14 0.20 -22.24 -3.61
C LEU A 14 1.23 -21.62 -4.58
N ASP A 15 2.50 -21.59 -4.15
CA ASP A 15 3.66 -21.10 -4.89
C ASP A 15 4.94 -21.82 -4.39
N ASN A 16 6.12 -21.33 -4.78
CA ASN A 16 7.41 -21.93 -4.41
C ASN A 16 7.78 -21.80 -2.91
N LEU A 17 7.07 -20.96 -2.15
CA LEU A 17 7.39 -20.59 -0.77
C LEU A 17 6.26 -20.91 0.21
N SER A 18 5.02 -21.08 -0.28
CA SER A 18 3.80 -21.09 0.52
C SER A 18 3.02 -22.39 0.35
N HIS A 19 2.68 -23.04 1.47
CA HIS A 19 1.78 -24.19 1.51
C HIS A 19 0.46 -23.83 2.19
N ILE A 20 -0.66 -24.26 1.59
CA ILE A 20 -2.01 -24.18 2.17
C ILE A 20 -2.46 -25.59 2.57
N TYR A 21 -3.10 -25.70 3.73
CA TYR A 21 -3.64 -26.97 4.21
C TYR A 21 -5.13 -27.05 3.89
N VAL A 22 -5.51 -28.00 3.03
CA VAL A 22 -6.92 -28.29 2.74
C VAL A 22 -7.38 -29.46 3.59
N GLN A 23 -8.56 -29.33 4.18
CA GLN A 23 -9.18 -30.37 5.00
C GLN A 23 -10.36 -31.00 4.25
N LYS A 24 -10.40 -32.33 4.20
CA LYS A 24 -11.53 -33.07 3.63
C LYS A 24 -12.46 -33.51 4.75
N TYR A 25 -13.69 -33.02 4.73
CA TYR A 25 -14.71 -33.42 5.69
C TYR A 25 -15.65 -34.45 5.08
N ILE A 26 -15.87 -35.56 5.78
CA ILE A 26 -16.84 -36.60 5.39
C ILE A 26 -17.85 -36.76 6.52
N LYS A 27 -19.09 -36.35 6.25
CA LYS A 27 -20.23 -36.54 7.16
C LYS A 27 -21.07 -37.71 6.66
N LYS A 28 -21.45 -38.61 7.57
CA LYS A 28 -22.43 -39.66 7.29
C LYS A 28 -23.79 -39.21 7.82
N GLU A 29 -24.75 -38.97 6.92
CA GLU A 29 -26.14 -38.65 7.25
C GLU A 29 -27.07 -39.60 6.49
N ASN A 30 -27.99 -40.27 7.19
CA ASN A 30 -29.00 -41.16 6.62
C ASN A 30 -28.49 -42.13 5.54
N ASN A 31 -27.43 -42.89 5.84
CA ASN A 31 -26.75 -43.83 4.94
C ASN A 31 -26.10 -43.24 3.67
N ASN A 32 -26.12 -41.91 3.49
CA ASN A 32 -25.40 -41.22 2.43
C ASN A 32 -24.13 -40.55 2.98
N TYR A 33 -23.06 -40.57 2.17
CA TYR A 33 -21.81 -39.88 2.48
C TYR A 33 -21.82 -38.49 1.84
N ILE A 34 -21.90 -37.44 2.66
CA ILE A 34 -21.73 -36.07 2.21
C ILE A 34 -20.25 -35.73 2.33
N THR A 35 -19.62 -35.44 1.18
CA THR A 35 -18.22 -34.99 1.13
C THR A 35 -18.21 -33.48 0.94
N THR A 36 -17.60 -32.76 1.87
CA THR A 36 -17.38 -31.32 1.75
C THR A 36 -15.88 -31.07 1.65
N ILE A 37 -15.47 -30.39 0.59
CA ILE A 37 -14.10 -29.93 0.37
C ILE A 37 -14.12 -28.42 0.55
N THR A 38 -13.17 -27.87 1.32
CA THR A 38 -12.98 -26.41 1.40
C THR A 38 -12.76 -25.86 0.00
N ASN A 39 -13.71 -25.07 -0.50
CA ASN A 39 -13.63 -24.49 -1.83
C ASN A 39 -12.68 -23.29 -1.79
N LEU A 40 -11.49 -23.43 -2.41
CA LEU A 40 -10.47 -22.39 -2.47
C LEU A 40 -10.96 -21.11 -3.16
N ASN A 41 -11.97 -21.17 -4.02
CA ASN A 41 -12.51 -20.00 -4.71
C ASN A 41 -13.20 -19.01 -3.76
N TYR A 42 -13.63 -19.46 -2.58
CA TYR A 42 -14.22 -18.60 -1.54
C TYR A 42 -13.19 -18.13 -0.50
N PHE A 43 -11.92 -18.56 -0.62
CA PHE A 43 -10.83 -18.17 0.29
C PHE A 43 -10.09 -16.90 -0.17
N VAL A 44 -10.72 -16.08 -1.03
CA VAL A 44 -10.31 -14.70 -1.28
C VAL A 44 -10.93 -13.84 -0.19
N ASP A 45 -10.50 -14.07 1.05
CA ASP A 45 -10.94 -13.30 2.20
C ASP A 45 -10.34 -11.89 2.10
N GLU A 46 -11.11 -10.84 2.42
CA GLU A 46 -10.61 -9.47 2.57
C GLU A 46 -9.49 -9.38 3.62
N ASN A 47 -9.44 -10.35 4.55
CA ASN A 47 -8.40 -10.52 5.57
C ASN A 47 -7.33 -11.57 5.21
N CYS A 48 -7.25 -11.99 3.94
CA CYS A 48 -6.24 -12.95 3.53
C CYS A 48 -4.84 -12.35 3.74
N LYS A 49 -4.09 -12.93 4.68
CA LYS A 49 -2.72 -12.50 5.05
C LYS A 49 -1.82 -12.36 3.83
N TYR A 50 -2.05 -13.18 2.81
CA TYR A 50 -1.33 -13.15 1.55
C TYR A 50 -1.63 -11.89 0.71
N ASN A 51 -2.89 -11.47 0.60
CA ASN A 51 -3.26 -10.24 -0.09
C ASN A 51 -2.69 -9.02 0.64
N ASN A 52 -2.73 -9.01 1.98
CA ASN A 52 -2.17 -7.92 2.78
C ASN A 52 -0.65 -7.83 2.61
N PHE A 53 0.05 -8.97 2.65
CA PHE A 53 1.49 -9.02 2.40
C PHE A 53 1.84 -8.48 1.00
N LEU A 54 1.12 -8.90 -0.04
CA LEU A 54 1.32 -8.38 -1.38
C LEU A 54 1.05 -6.87 -1.47
N ALA A 55 -0.03 -6.39 -0.86
CA ALA A 55 -0.36 -4.97 -0.87
C ALA A 55 0.71 -4.13 -0.18
N ASP A 56 1.19 -4.55 0.99
CA ASP A 56 2.28 -3.86 1.71
C ASP A 56 3.58 -3.85 0.89
N LEU A 57 3.90 -4.94 0.18
CA LEU A 57 5.07 -5.02 -0.69
C LEU A 57 4.92 -4.10 -1.92
N ILE A 58 3.75 -4.08 -2.56
CA ILE A 58 3.45 -3.22 -3.71
C ILE A 58 3.61 -1.76 -3.33
N VAL A 59 3.01 -1.31 -2.22
CA VAL A 59 3.11 0.09 -1.77
C VAL A 59 4.56 0.48 -1.53
N LYS A 60 5.37 -0.39 -0.91
CA LYS A 60 6.80 -0.13 -0.72
C LYS A 60 7.54 0.01 -2.05
N LEU A 61 7.32 -0.89 -3.00
CA LEU A 61 7.98 -0.87 -4.30
C LEU A 61 7.57 0.37 -5.11
N GLU A 62 6.29 0.71 -5.13
CA GLU A 62 5.77 1.88 -5.87
C GLU A 62 6.22 3.21 -5.24
N SER A 63 6.39 3.23 -3.90
CA SER A 63 6.92 4.38 -3.18
C SER A 63 8.41 4.66 -3.44
N ILE A 64 9.16 3.66 -3.93
CA ILE A 64 10.56 3.83 -4.34
C ILE A 64 10.55 4.18 -5.83
N GLU A 65 10.97 5.39 -6.18
CA GLU A 65 11.24 5.81 -7.57
C GLU A 65 10.08 5.68 -8.58
N GLN A 66 8.82 5.72 -8.15
CA GLN A 66 7.65 5.64 -9.06
C GLN A 66 7.74 4.46 -10.04
N ILE A 67 8.15 3.30 -9.55
CA ILE A 67 8.28 2.09 -10.37
C ILE A 67 6.91 1.75 -10.99
N SER A 68 6.89 1.47 -12.31
CA SER A 68 5.64 1.13 -13.01
C SER A 68 5.02 -0.17 -12.50
N CYS A 69 3.69 -0.28 -12.53
CA CYS A 69 2.99 -1.49 -12.09
C CYS A 69 3.41 -2.76 -12.88
N GLU A 70 3.85 -2.61 -14.13
CA GLU A 70 4.40 -3.72 -14.93
C GLU A 70 5.68 -4.25 -14.31
N LYS A 71 6.58 -3.35 -13.93
CA LYS A 71 7.85 -3.70 -13.29
C LYS A 71 7.63 -4.30 -11.91
N ILE A 72 6.65 -3.80 -11.15
CA ILE A 72 6.23 -4.39 -9.88
C ILE A 72 5.73 -5.82 -10.09
N SER A 73 4.88 -6.05 -11.10
CA SER A 73 4.40 -7.40 -11.44
C SER A 73 5.56 -8.35 -11.81
N GLU A 74 6.54 -7.88 -12.58
CA GLU A 74 7.75 -8.64 -12.91
C GLU A 74 8.56 -8.99 -11.66
N ILE A 75 8.80 -8.02 -10.77
CA ILE A 75 9.53 -8.22 -9.52
C ILE A 75 8.82 -9.25 -8.65
N ILE A 76 7.52 -9.11 -8.44
CA ILE A 76 6.71 -10.07 -7.66
C ILE A 76 6.81 -11.47 -8.26
N ASN A 77 6.71 -11.59 -9.58
CA ASN A 77 6.83 -12.88 -10.26
C ASN A 77 8.22 -13.50 -10.12
N LEU A 78 9.28 -12.69 -10.20
CA LEU A 78 10.66 -13.15 -10.06
C LEU A 78 10.97 -13.64 -8.64
N PHE A 79 10.55 -12.88 -7.62
CA PHE A 79 10.88 -13.18 -6.22
C PHE A 79 9.95 -14.22 -5.58
N LEU A 80 8.66 -14.17 -5.91
CA LEU A 80 7.64 -15.00 -5.26
C LEU A 80 7.13 -16.13 -6.18
N GLY A 81 7.48 -16.13 -7.46
CA GLY A 81 6.97 -17.11 -8.44
C GLY A 81 5.50 -16.90 -8.79
N ILE A 82 4.95 -15.72 -8.51
CA ILE A 82 3.52 -15.42 -8.61
C ILE A 82 3.27 -14.43 -9.74
N LYS A 83 2.45 -14.86 -10.71
CA LYS A 83 2.01 -13.99 -11.80
C LYS A 83 0.81 -13.15 -11.38
N ILE A 84 1.06 -11.92 -10.94
CA ILE A 84 0.02 -10.95 -10.60
C ILE A 84 -0.36 -10.10 -11.82
N GLN A 85 -1.66 -9.87 -12.03
CA GLN A 85 -2.14 -8.97 -13.10
C GLN A 85 -1.85 -7.51 -12.74
N ILE A 86 -1.50 -6.70 -13.74
CA ILE A 86 -1.19 -5.27 -13.57
C ILE A 86 -2.36 -4.51 -12.92
N THR A 87 -3.60 -4.79 -13.34
CA THR A 87 -4.81 -4.22 -12.75
C THR A 87 -4.90 -4.51 -11.25
N ARG A 88 -4.57 -5.73 -10.84
CA ARG A 88 -4.58 -6.14 -9.44
C ARG A 88 -3.49 -5.43 -8.62
N VAL A 89 -2.33 -5.14 -9.21
CA VAL A 89 -1.29 -4.33 -8.56
C VAL A 89 -1.84 -2.95 -8.23
N HIS A 90 -2.45 -2.30 -9.21
CA HIS A 90 -3.05 -0.98 -9.06
C HIS A 90 -4.18 -0.96 -8.01
N ASP A 91 -5.06 -1.97 -8.03
CA ASP A 91 -6.14 -2.07 -7.04
C ASP A 91 -5.61 -2.22 -5.61
N LEU A 92 -4.61 -3.08 -5.42
CA LEU A 92 -4.00 -3.32 -4.11
C LEU A 92 -3.25 -2.09 -3.59
N PHE A 93 -2.57 -1.36 -4.48
CA PHE A 93 -1.91 -0.11 -4.13
C PHE A 93 -2.92 0.91 -3.60
N ASN A 94 -3.98 1.18 -4.37
CA ASN A 94 -5.01 2.16 -4.00
C ASN A 94 -5.75 1.79 -2.71
N GLN A 95 -5.90 0.50 -2.42
CA GLN A 95 -6.52 0.05 -1.18
C GLN A 95 -5.68 0.34 0.07
N LYS A 96 -4.35 0.39 -0.05
CA LYS A 96 -3.41 0.43 1.09
C LYS A 96 -2.64 1.75 1.23
N ILE A 97 -2.58 2.57 0.19
CA ILE A 97 -1.75 3.78 0.18
C ILE A 97 -2.15 4.78 1.27
N ASP A 98 -3.44 5.01 1.49
CA ASP A 98 -3.93 5.96 2.50
C ASP A 98 -3.57 5.53 3.93
N GLU A 99 -3.69 4.23 4.21
CA GLU A 99 -3.27 3.64 5.49
C GLU A 99 -1.76 3.81 5.69
N TYR A 100 -0.98 3.49 4.66
CA TYR A 100 0.47 3.60 4.68
C TYR A 100 0.95 5.04 4.91
N LEU A 101 0.36 6.01 4.20
CA LEU A 101 0.65 7.43 4.37
C LEU A 101 0.30 7.90 5.79
N SER A 102 -0.86 7.50 6.30
CA SER A 102 -1.30 7.87 7.65
C SER A 102 -0.35 7.35 8.74
N LEU A 103 0.13 6.12 8.60
CA LEU A 103 1.11 5.53 9.51
C LEU A 103 2.47 6.23 9.40
N SER A 104 2.93 6.50 8.18
CA SER A 104 4.20 7.19 7.92
C SER A 104 4.20 8.61 8.49
N ILE A 105 3.10 9.36 8.31
CA ILE A 105 2.92 10.69 8.88
C ILE A 105 3.02 10.65 10.41
N LYS A 106 2.34 9.70 11.06
CA LYS A 106 2.41 9.54 12.53
C LYS A 106 3.84 9.26 13.00
N GLU A 107 4.57 8.41 12.28
CA GLU A 107 5.96 8.10 12.62
C GLU A 107 6.87 9.32 12.46
N ILE A 108 6.71 10.09 11.38
CA ILE A 108 7.44 11.34 11.13
C ILE A 108 7.12 12.37 12.23
N GLN A 109 5.84 12.58 12.55
CA GLN A 109 5.42 13.51 13.60
C GLN A 109 6.04 13.15 14.96
N LYS A 110 6.06 11.86 15.29
CA LYS A 110 6.72 11.38 16.52
C LYS A 110 8.21 11.72 16.50
N ARG A 111 8.90 11.47 15.39
CA ARG A 111 10.31 11.83 15.24
C ARG A 111 10.56 13.34 15.33
N ILE A 112 9.68 14.18 14.78
CA ILE A 112 9.78 15.64 14.89
C ILE A 112 9.70 16.09 16.35
N VAL A 113 8.76 15.52 17.13
CA VAL A 113 8.64 15.78 18.57
C VAL A 113 9.90 15.34 19.31
N ASP A 114 10.45 14.18 18.97
CA ASP A 114 11.66 13.64 19.60
C ASP A 114 12.94 14.44 19.26
N ILE A 115 12.96 15.18 18.14
CA ILE A 115 14.13 15.96 17.68
C ILE A 115 14.08 17.42 18.18
N GLU A 116 13.00 17.86 18.85
CA GLU A 116 12.82 19.27 19.30
C GLU A 116 13.09 20.28 18.18
N ILE A 117 12.63 20.01 16.95
CA ILE A 117 12.84 20.93 15.82
C ILE A 117 11.97 22.17 16.04
N GLU A 118 12.58 23.22 16.58
CA GLU A 118 11.96 24.54 16.68
C GLU A 118 12.21 25.36 15.40
N PHE A 119 11.24 26.21 15.08
CA PHE A 119 11.39 27.21 14.02
C PHE A 119 12.46 28.23 14.45
N ASN A 120 13.49 28.39 13.61
CA ASN A 120 14.67 29.19 13.97
C ASN A 120 14.49 30.71 13.76
N GLY A 121 13.34 31.13 13.21
CA GLY A 121 13.03 32.54 12.96
C GLY A 121 13.41 33.06 11.57
N PHE A 122 14.20 32.32 10.79
CA PHE A 122 14.65 32.70 9.45
C PHE A 122 13.92 31.90 8.38
N VAL A 123 13.38 32.58 7.37
CA VAL A 123 12.57 31.93 6.32
C VAL A 123 13.18 32.09 4.94
N HIS A 124 13.15 31.01 4.17
CA HIS A 124 13.40 30.98 2.74
C HIS A 124 12.09 30.73 2.00
N TYR A 125 12.04 31.21 0.77
CA TYR A 125 10.89 31.01 -0.10
C TYR A 125 11.32 30.19 -1.31
N ASP A 126 10.64 29.08 -1.55
CA ASP A 126 10.83 28.25 -2.73
C ASP A 126 9.60 28.33 -3.65
N GLU A 127 9.85 28.45 -4.94
CA GLU A 127 8.84 28.68 -5.98
C GLU A 127 8.96 27.61 -7.06
N GLU A 128 7.91 26.81 -7.24
CA GLU A 128 7.84 25.80 -8.30
C GLU A 128 6.69 26.13 -9.26
N PHE A 129 6.99 26.21 -10.57
CA PHE A 129 5.99 26.45 -11.60
C PHE A 129 5.36 25.13 -12.06
N LEU A 130 4.05 25.03 -11.92
CA LEU A 130 3.27 23.84 -12.24
C LEU A 130 2.27 24.11 -13.37
N TRP A 131 1.95 23.08 -14.14
CA TRP A 131 0.89 23.14 -15.15
C TRP A 131 -0.25 22.20 -14.76
N ILE A 132 -1.41 22.76 -14.41
CA ILE A 132 -2.61 21.99 -14.04
C ILE A 132 -3.67 22.26 -15.09
N LYS A 133 -4.07 21.24 -15.85
CA LYS A 133 -5.05 21.35 -16.96
C LYS A 133 -4.70 22.47 -17.95
N HIS A 134 -3.43 22.57 -18.35
CA HIS A 134 -2.88 23.61 -19.23
C HIS A 134 -2.95 25.05 -18.70
N GLN A 135 -3.26 25.24 -17.42
CA GLN A 135 -3.19 26.53 -16.76
C GLN A 135 -1.94 26.59 -15.85
N PRO A 136 -1.20 27.72 -15.85
CA PRO A 136 -0.01 27.86 -15.04
C PRO A 136 -0.36 28.19 -13.58
N TYR A 137 0.19 27.42 -12.65
CA TYR A 137 0.13 27.63 -11.21
C TYR A 137 1.55 27.81 -10.66
N VAL A 138 1.65 28.42 -9.48
CA VAL A 138 2.89 28.50 -8.72
C VAL A 138 2.66 27.85 -7.36
N ARG A 139 3.46 26.84 -7.04
CA ARG A 139 3.55 26.31 -5.68
C ARG A 139 4.56 27.14 -4.91
N LEU A 140 4.13 27.61 -3.75
CA LEU A 140 4.82 28.53 -2.89
C LEU A 140 5.08 27.81 -1.58
N THR A 141 6.35 27.48 -1.33
CA THR A 141 6.76 26.79 -0.10
C THR A 141 7.57 27.74 0.76
N LEU A 142 7.04 28.10 1.92
CA LEU A 142 7.78 28.81 2.96
C LEU A 142 8.53 27.78 3.79
N LEU A 143 9.85 27.90 3.79
CA LEU A 143 10.76 26.99 4.46
C LEU A 143 11.50 27.70 5.58
N ASP A 144 11.72 27.02 6.70
CA ASP A 144 12.75 27.41 7.66
C ASP A 144 14.13 27.37 6.97
N ALA A 145 14.93 28.42 7.13
CA ALA A 145 16.17 28.59 6.39
C ALA A 145 17.22 27.52 6.73
N GLU A 146 17.22 26.99 7.95
CA GLU A 146 18.26 26.09 8.46
C GLU A 146 17.77 24.64 8.48
N ASN A 147 16.60 24.41 9.08
CA ASN A 147 16.03 23.09 9.27
C ASN A 147 15.22 22.61 8.05
N LYS A 148 15.00 23.50 7.06
CA LYS A 148 14.20 23.22 5.84
C LYS A 148 12.79 22.73 6.15
N LEU A 149 12.27 23.07 7.33
CA LEU A 149 10.93 22.72 7.77
C LEU A 149 9.92 23.52 6.95
N ILE A 150 8.90 22.85 6.41
CA ILE A 150 7.82 23.52 5.67
C ILE A 150 6.90 24.18 6.68
N ILE A 151 6.87 25.52 6.65
CA ILE A 151 6.04 26.36 7.51
C ILE A 151 4.67 26.55 6.84
N GLU A 152 4.68 26.78 5.54
CA GLU A 152 3.48 26.97 4.73
C GLU A 152 3.72 26.43 3.31
N ASP A 153 2.72 25.77 2.74
CA ASP A 153 2.76 25.29 1.36
C ASP A 153 1.40 25.59 0.72
N SER A 154 1.42 26.40 -0.35
CA SER A 154 0.22 26.83 -1.04
C SER A 154 0.41 26.79 -2.55
N VAL A 155 -0.67 26.44 -3.25
CA VAL A 155 -0.70 26.46 -4.72
C VAL A 155 -1.62 27.60 -5.14
N VAL A 156 -1.06 28.61 -5.80
CA VAL A 156 -1.82 29.77 -6.27
C VAL A 156 -1.81 29.84 -7.80
N PRO A 157 -2.91 30.29 -8.43
CA PRO A 157 -2.87 30.59 -9.85
C PRO A 157 -1.83 31.68 -10.13
N ARG A 158 -1.08 31.55 -11.23
CA ARG A 158 0.04 32.45 -11.56
C ARG A 158 -0.35 33.93 -11.59
N GLU A 159 -1.60 34.23 -11.94
CA GLU A 159 -2.15 35.59 -12.00
C GLU A 159 -2.24 36.29 -10.63
N PHE A 160 -2.35 35.52 -9.53
CA PHE A 160 -2.37 36.07 -8.17
C PHE A 160 -0.98 36.17 -7.54
N PHE A 161 0.04 35.57 -8.16
CA PHE A 161 1.41 35.66 -7.68
C PHE A 161 2.06 36.98 -8.12
N THR A 162 2.12 37.95 -7.19
CA THR A 162 2.81 39.24 -7.40
C THR A 162 4.09 39.28 -6.59
N LYS A 163 5.23 39.16 -7.27
CA LYS A 163 6.55 39.23 -6.62
C LYS A 163 6.87 40.69 -6.24
N LYS A 164 6.45 41.13 -5.06
CA LYS A 164 6.95 42.36 -4.43
C LYS A 164 8.01 41.98 -3.40
N PHE A 165 9.27 42.00 -3.83
CA PHE A 165 10.39 41.96 -2.90
C PHE A 165 10.39 43.24 -2.06
N TYR A 166 10.43 43.11 -0.73
CA TYR A 166 10.89 44.16 0.18
C TYR A 166 12.30 43.79 0.66
#